data_AF-A0A838IT89-F1
#
_entry.id   AF-A0A838IT89-F1
#
_cell.length_a   1.000
_cell.length_b   1.000
_cell.length_c   1.000
_cell.angle_alpha   90.00
_cell.angle_beta   90.00
_cell.angle_gamma   90.00
#
_symmetry.space_group_name_H-M   'P 1'
#
loop_
_entity.id
_entity.type
_entity.pdbx_description
1 polymer ?
#
loop_
_entity_poly.entity_id
_entity_poly.type
_entity_poly.pdbx_seq_one_letter_code
_entity_poly.pdbx_strand_id
1 'polypeptide(L)'
;RLLRLARVGRGLRLVRVVSSVNRGMRALGATLQRRGFSYVIALSLVVAFAGAAGMFAFESETPGGLSSYADALWWTAMILTTFGSQFWPESFEGRVLGFILSLYAIGVFGYVTATLATFFIGRDAANDEAEVAGQGELSALREEVAALRADIRELVRSAQGG
;
A
#
# COMPACT_ATOMS: atom_id res chain seq x y z
N ARG A 1 35.68 -28.85 -14.70
CA ARG A 1 34.41 -29.31 -15.32
C ARG A 1 33.14 -28.98 -14.49
N LEU A 2 33.20 -28.38 -13.28
CA LEU A 2 31.99 -28.05 -12.48
C LEU A 2 31.59 -26.55 -12.48
N LEU A 3 32.54 -25.62 -12.70
CA LEU A 3 32.28 -24.16 -12.59
C LEU A 3 31.61 -23.50 -13.82
N ARG A 4 31.58 -24.16 -14.98
CA ARG A 4 30.86 -23.66 -16.18
C ARG A 4 29.37 -23.97 -16.16
N LEU A 5 28.96 -25.08 -15.50
CA LEU A 5 27.55 -25.43 -15.32
C LEU A 5 26.87 -24.53 -14.27
N ALA A 6 27.60 -24.07 -13.25
CA ALA A 6 27.10 -23.12 -12.26
C ALA A 6 26.76 -21.72 -12.84
N ARG A 7 27.35 -21.35 -13.98
CA ARG A 7 27.10 -20.07 -14.65
C ARG A 7 25.76 -20.05 -15.41
N VAL A 8 25.33 -21.20 -15.93
CA VAL A 8 24.03 -21.37 -16.60
C VAL A 8 22.88 -21.40 -15.56
N GLY A 9 23.12 -21.96 -14.36
CA GLY A 9 22.17 -21.93 -13.25
C GLY A 9 21.82 -20.52 -12.73
N ARG A 10 22.77 -19.57 -12.80
CA ARG A 10 22.51 -18.15 -12.44
C ARG A 10 21.58 -17.45 -13.43
N GLY A 11 21.71 -17.73 -14.73
CA GLY A 11 20.81 -17.21 -15.75
C GLY A 11 19.37 -17.70 -15.58
N LEU A 12 19.19 -18.98 -15.25
CA LEU A 12 17.87 -19.56 -14.95
C LEU A 12 17.23 -18.99 -13.68
N ARG A 13 18.03 -18.65 -12.66
CA ARG A 13 17.55 -18.00 -11.43
C ARG A 13 17.05 -16.58 -11.70
N LEU A 14 17.77 -15.83 -12.54
CA LEU A 14 17.34 -14.50 -13.02
C LEU A 14 16.06 -14.58 -13.85
N VAL A 15 15.94 -15.54 -14.77
CA VAL A 15 14.71 -15.75 -15.56
C VAL A 15 13.53 -16.13 -14.66
N ARG A 16 13.75 -16.95 -13.61
CA ARG A 16 12.71 -17.27 -12.62
C ARG A 16 12.25 -16.05 -11.82
N VAL A 17 13.20 -15.22 -11.35
CA VAL A 17 12.92 -13.99 -10.60
C VAL A 17 12.20 -12.96 -11.48
N VAL A 18 12.67 -12.77 -12.71
CA VAL A 18 12.00 -11.89 -13.69
C VAL A 18 10.60 -12.42 -14.03
N SER A 19 10.41 -13.73 -14.16
CA SER A 19 9.08 -14.32 -14.40
C SER A 19 8.16 -14.25 -13.18
N SER A 20 8.67 -14.35 -11.95
CA SER A 20 7.88 -14.24 -10.72
C SER A 20 7.48 -12.78 -10.45
N VAL A 21 8.36 -11.83 -10.76
CA VAL A 21 8.07 -10.38 -10.76
C VAL A 21 7.04 -10.03 -11.84
N ASN A 22 7.19 -10.57 -13.06
CA ASN A 22 6.24 -10.31 -14.16
C ASN A 22 4.85 -10.92 -13.90
N ARG A 23 4.77 -11.99 -13.10
CA ARG A 23 3.50 -12.60 -12.65
C ARG A 23 2.87 -11.83 -11.49
N GLY A 24 3.68 -11.28 -10.58
CA GLY A 24 3.23 -10.34 -9.54
C GLY A 24 2.71 -9.02 -10.11
N MET A 25 3.38 -8.45 -11.11
CA MET A 25 2.97 -7.20 -11.79
C MET A 25 1.67 -7.33 -12.58
N ARG A 26 1.36 -8.50 -13.16
CA ARG A 26 0.09 -8.73 -13.86
C ARG A 26 -1.09 -8.96 -12.89
N ALA A 27 -0.84 -9.54 -11.71
CA ALA A 27 -1.84 -9.66 -10.63
C ALA A 27 -2.14 -8.30 -9.95
N LEU A 28 -1.13 -7.43 -9.85
CA LEU A 28 -1.32 -6.02 -9.48
C LEU A 28 -2.15 -5.27 -10.56
N GLY A 29 -1.85 -5.47 -11.84
CA GLY A 29 -2.54 -4.80 -12.96
C GLY A 29 -4.05 -5.09 -13.07
N ALA A 30 -4.54 -6.24 -12.61
CA ALA A 30 -5.97 -6.58 -12.63
C ALA A 30 -6.76 -6.08 -11.41
N THR A 31 -6.08 -5.72 -10.32
CA THR A 31 -6.71 -5.35 -9.03
C THR A 31 -6.62 -3.83 -8.75
N LEU A 32 -5.91 -3.06 -9.60
CA LEU A 32 -5.64 -1.62 -9.47
C LEU A 32 -6.73 -0.67 -10.06
N GLN A 33 -7.93 -1.17 -10.40
CA GLN A 33 -9.10 -0.29 -10.56
C GLN A 33 -9.51 0.16 -9.14
N ARG A 34 -9.35 1.41 -8.70
CA ARG A 34 -9.70 2.66 -9.37
C ARG A 34 -8.81 3.83 -8.88
N ARG A 35 -8.05 4.41 -9.81
CA ARG A 35 -7.46 5.77 -9.85
C ARG A 35 -6.46 6.20 -8.76
N GLY A 36 -6.65 5.87 -7.50
CA GLY A 36 -5.81 6.39 -6.40
C GLY A 36 -4.38 5.83 -6.42
N PHE A 37 -4.26 4.50 -6.47
CA PHE A 37 -2.95 3.85 -6.36
C PHE A 37 -2.04 4.08 -7.57
N SER A 38 -2.60 4.08 -8.79
CA SER A 38 -1.84 4.42 -10.00
C SER A 38 -1.37 5.88 -10.01
N TYR A 39 -2.20 6.79 -9.49
CA TYR A 39 -1.81 8.18 -9.31
C TYR A 39 -0.64 8.33 -8.33
N VAL A 40 -0.67 7.62 -7.21
CA VAL A 40 0.43 7.67 -6.23
C VAL A 40 1.73 7.13 -6.84
N ILE A 41 1.70 6.03 -7.61
CA ILE A 41 2.90 5.55 -8.32
C ILE A 41 3.43 6.59 -9.30
N ALA A 42 2.55 7.16 -10.14
CA ALA A 42 2.95 8.17 -11.12
C ALA A 42 3.55 9.41 -10.42
N LEU A 43 2.92 9.86 -9.33
CA LEU A 43 3.41 10.94 -8.50
C LEU A 43 4.77 10.60 -7.87
N SER A 44 4.96 9.39 -7.35
CA SER A 44 6.24 8.96 -6.78
C SER A 44 7.36 8.95 -7.81
N LEU A 45 7.06 8.58 -9.06
CA LEU A 45 8.03 8.69 -10.16
C LEU A 45 8.39 10.15 -10.45
N VAL A 46 7.39 11.02 -10.57
CA VAL A 46 7.62 12.47 -10.77
C VAL A 46 8.46 13.06 -9.64
N VAL A 47 8.13 12.74 -8.39
CA VAL A 47 8.87 13.18 -7.20
C VAL A 47 10.30 12.61 -7.20
N ALA A 48 10.50 11.35 -7.62
CA ALA A 48 11.83 10.77 -7.70
C ALA A 48 12.72 11.50 -8.71
N PHE A 49 12.21 11.81 -9.91
CA PHE A 49 12.97 12.53 -10.93
C PHE A 49 13.17 14.02 -10.56
N ALA A 50 12.14 14.67 -10.02
CA ALA A 50 12.25 16.07 -9.58
C ALA A 50 13.20 16.21 -8.38
N GLY A 51 13.12 15.28 -7.42
CA GLY A 51 14.03 15.19 -6.28
C GLY A 51 15.47 14.97 -6.72
N ALA A 52 15.70 14.05 -7.67
CA ALA A 52 17.02 13.83 -8.25
C ALA A 52 17.57 15.09 -8.95
N ALA A 53 16.74 15.80 -9.72
CA ALA A 53 17.14 17.02 -10.40
C ALA A 53 17.50 18.15 -9.43
N GLY A 54 16.66 18.37 -8.41
CA GLY A 54 16.95 19.36 -7.37
C GLY A 54 18.21 18.99 -6.58
N MET A 55 18.34 17.73 -6.22
CA MET A 55 19.47 17.24 -5.43
C MET A 55 20.79 17.32 -6.22
N PHE A 56 20.76 16.98 -7.50
CA PHE A 56 21.90 17.18 -8.40
C PHE A 56 22.24 18.68 -8.53
N ALA A 57 21.25 19.55 -8.73
CA ALA A 57 21.50 20.98 -8.88
C ALA A 57 22.10 21.65 -7.62
N PHE A 58 21.73 21.19 -6.42
CA PHE A 58 22.24 21.76 -5.17
C PHE A 58 23.59 21.19 -4.73
N GLU A 59 23.88 19.93 -5.08
CA GLU A 59 25.10 19.24 -4.62
C GLU A 59 26.08 18.91 -5.75
N SER A 60 25.85 19.33 -7.00
CA SER A 60 26.81 19.08 -8.09
C SER A 60 28.11 19.87 -7.94
N GLU A 61 28.04 21.02 -7.26
CA GLU A 61 29.17 21.94 -7.08
C GLU A 61 29.85 21.78 -5.70
N THR A 62 29.30 20.95 -4.82
CA THR A 62 29.86 20.72 -3.48
C THR A 62 31.00 19.69 -3.51
N PRO A 63 32.10 19.91 -2.77
CA PRO A 63 33.18 18.92 -2.67
C PRO A 63 32.68 17.61 -2.04
N GLY A 64 32.73 16.50 -2.78
CA GLY A 64 32.18 15.22 -2.33
C GLY A 64 30.68 15.02 -2.59
N GLY A 65 30.06 15.96 -3.31
CA GLY A 65 28.67 15.92 -3.73
C GLY A 65 28.35 14.92 -4.85
N LEU A 66 27.13 15.00 -5.38
CA LEU A 66 26.62 14.05 -6.37
C LEU A 66 27.15 14.38 -7.76
N SER A 67 28.13 13.59 -8.21
CA SER A 67 28.85 13.83 -9.48
C SER A 67 28.03 13.55 -10.75
N SER A 68 26.93 12.81 -10.65
CA SER A 68 26.06 12.50 -11.78
C SER A 68 24.59 12.51 -11.40
N TYR A 69 23.73 12.81 -12.38
CA TYR A 69 22.27 12.72 -12.21
C TYR A 69 21.82 11.30 -11.86
N ALA A 70 22.53 10.27 -12.34
CA ALA A 70 22.24 8.88 -12.01
C ALA A 70 22.47 8.60 -10.52
N ASP A 71 23.52 9.16 -9.92
CA ASP A 71 23.80 9.05 -8.49
C ASP A 71 22.73 9.78 -7.67
N ALA A 72 22.29 10.95 -8.13
CA ALA A 72 21.20 11.70 -7.48
C ALA A 72 19.86 10.97 -7.56
N LEU A 73 19.58 10.30 -8.67
CA LEU A 73 18.39 9.46 -8.83
C LEU A 73 18.45 8.22 -7.94
N TRP A 74 19.61 7.58 -7.86
CA TRP A 74 19.86 6.48 -6.93
C TRP A 74 19.66 6.92 -5.48
N TRP A 75 20.25 8.06 -5.10
CA TRP A 75 20.08 8.65 -3.77
C TRP A 75 18.60 8.90 -3.45
N THR A 76 17.88 9.54 -4.37
CA THR A 76 16.45 9.85 -4.19
C THR A 76 15.62 8.57 -4.06
N ALA A 77 15.93 7.53 -4.85
CA ALA A 77 15.28 6.23 -4.73
C ALA A 77 15.54 5.56 -3.37
N MET A 78 16.76 5.66 -2.83
CA MET A 78 17.10 5.12 -1.50
C MET A 78 16.37 5.87 -0.37
N ILE A 79 16.17 7.19 -0.50
CA ILE A 79 15.38 7.99 0.45
C ILE A 79 13.89 7.61 0.37
N LEU A 80 13.33 7.55 -0.83
CA LEU A 80 11.92 7.20 -1.04
C LEU A 80 11.58 5.79 -0.55
N THR A 81 12.53 4.86 -0.64
CA THR A 81 12.38 3.49 -0.13
C THR A 81 12.76 3.35 1.35
N THR A 82 13.18 4.44 2.01
CA THR A 82 13.63 4.48 3.42
C THR A 82 14.84 3.59 3.74
N PHE A 83 15.55 3.09 2.73
CA PHE A 83 16.73 2.25 2.92
C PHE A 83 17.98 3.06 3.31
N GLY A 84 17.90 4.39 3.19
CA GLY A 84 19.00 5.29 3.51
C GLY A 84 20.08 5.24 2.44
N SER A 85 20.76 6.37 2.23
CA SER A 85 21.80 6.48 1.22
C SER A 85 23.17 6.62 1.88
N GLN A 86 24.22 6.36 1.09
CA GLN A 86 25.62 6.51 1.54
C GLN A 86 26.10 7.96 1.50
N PHE A 87 25.24 8.89 1.09
CA PHE A 87 25.56 10.31 0.89
C PHE A 87 24.55 11.18 1.63
N TRP A 88 25.03 12.18 2.36
CA TRP A 88 24.19 13.13 3.07
C TRP A 88 24.41 14.54 2.52
N PRO A 89 23.33 15.29 2.18
CA PRO A 89 23.44 16.65 1.68
C PRO A 89 24.23 17.56 2.62
N GLU A 90 25.19 18.31 2.09
CA GLU A 90 25.94 19.31 2.86
C GLU A 90 25.32 20.70 2.73
N SER A 91 24.73 21.01 1.56
CA SER A 91 24.02 22.28 1.32
C SER A 91 22.76 22.40 2.19
N PHE A 92 22.40 23.64 2.52
CA PHE A 92 21.18 23.91 3.27
C PHE A 92 19.95 23.52 2.45
N GLU A 93 19.93 23.86 1.18
CA GLU A 93 18.88 23.56 0.21
C GLU A 93 18.70 22.05 0.03
N GLY A 94 19.79 21.30 -0.11
CA GLY A 94 19.78 19.84 -0.20
C GLY A 94 19.25 19.16 1.06
N ARG A 95 19.55 19.69 2.25
CA ARG A 95 18.99 19.19 3.52
C ARG A 95 17.49 19.42 3.63
N VAL A 96 17.02 20.61 3.25
CA VAL A 96 15.59 20.92 3.22
C VAL A 96 14.86 20.02 2.21
N LEU A 97 15.43 19.83 1.02
CA LEU A 97 14.88 18.92 0.01
C LEU A 97 14.83 17.47 0.52
N GLY A 98 15.90 16.99 1.14
CA GLY A 98 15.96 15.65 1.73
C GLY A 98 14.93 15.42 2.83
N PHE A 99 14.67 16.45 3.67
CA PHE A 99 13.63 16.40 4.67
C PHE A 99 12.23 16.28 4.04
N ILE A 100 11.94 17.08 3.02
CA ILE A 100 10.65 17.02 2.29
C ILE A 100 10.47 15.66 1.62
N LEU A 101 11.51 15.11 0.98
CA LEU A 101 11.49 13.79 0.36
C LEU A 101 11.24 12.68 1.40
N SER A 102 11.82 12.82 2.59
CA SER A 102 11.61 11.87 3.70
C SER A 102 10.16 11.91 4.22
N LEU A 103 9.58 13.10 4.38
CA LEU A 103 8.16 13.25 4.74
C LEU A 103 7.24 12.65 3.68
N TYR A 104 7.54 12.89 2.41
CA TYR A 104 6.81 12.30 1.29
C TYR A 104 6.87 10.77 1.34
N ALA A 105 8.05 10.18 1.57
CA ALA A 105 8.22 8.73 1.67
C ALA A 105 7.32 8.14 2.77
N ILE A 106 7.33 8.72 3.97
CA ILE A 106 6.48 8.29 5.09
C ILE A 106 4.99 8.39 4.71
N GLY A 107 4.59 9.47 4.05
CA GLY A 107 3.22 9.66 3.57
C GLY A 107 2.78 8.59 2.57
N VAL A 108 3.64 8.25 1.61
CA VAL A 108 3.38 7.19 0.64
C VAL A 108 3.29 5.82 1.33
N PHE A 109 4.19 5.52 2.27
CA PHE A 109 4.11 4.30 3.06
C PHE A 109 2.79 4.20 3.85
N GLY A 110 2.36 5.30 4.47
CA GLY A 110 1.07 5.40 5.15
C GLY A 110 -0.11 5.15 4.21
N TYR A 111 -0.10 5.77 3.02
CA TYR A 111 -1.13 5.57 2.00
C TYR A 111 -1.19 4.11 1.52
N VAL A 112 -0.05 3.50 1.23
CA VAL A 112 0.01 2.09 0.80
C VAL A 112 -0.53 1.18 1.90
N THR A 113 -0.14 1.42 3.15
CA THR A 113 -0.63 0.67 4.32
C THR A 113 -2.15 0.79 4.48
N ALA A 114 -2.69 2.01 4.39
CA ALA A 114 -4.14 2.26 4.45
C ALA A 114 -4.88 1.60 3.28
N THR A 115 -4.32 1.69 2.07
CA THR A 115 -4.89 1.06 0.87
C THR A 115 -4.94 -0.46 1.02
N LEU A 116 -3.89 -1.07 1.55
CA LEU A 116 -3.88 -2.50 1.86
C LEU A 116 -4.92 -2.84 2.92
N ALA A 117 -5.01 -2.09 4.02
CA ALA A 117 -6.03 -2.31 5.04
C ALA A 117 -7.46 -2.25 4.46
N THR A 118 -7.76 -1.25 3.64
CA THR A 118 -9.05 -1.14 2.94
C THR A 118 -9.27 -2.28 1.95
N PHE A 119 -8.22 -2.77 1.28
CA PHE A 119 -8.32 -3.92 0.39
C PHE A 119 -8.68 -5.21 1.15
N PHE A 120 -8.11 -5.43 2.34
CA PHE A 120 -8.45 -6.58 3.18
C PHE A 120 -9.88 -6.47 3.73
N ILE A 121 -10.24 -5.32 4.29
CA ILE A 121 -11.60 -5.06 4.79
C ILE A 121 -12.65 -5.20 3.67
N GLY A 122 -12.37 -4.68 2.47
CA GLY A 122 -13.25 -4.82 1.32
C GLY A 122 -13.38 -6.27 0.83
N ARG A 123 -12.42 -7.14 1.17
CA ARG A 123 -12.47 -8.58 0.89
C ARG A 123 -13.26 -9.35 1.94
N ASP A 124 -13.17 -8.94 3.20
CA ASP A 124 -13.98 -9.50 4.29
C ASP A 124 -15.46 -9.10 4.14
N ALA A 125 -15.74 -7.89 3.65
CA ALA A 125 -17.10 -7.46 3.27
C ALA A 125 -17.62 -8.14 1.99
N ALA A 126 -16.73 -8.56 1.09
CA ALA A 126 -17.10 -9.35 -0.10
C ALA A 126 -17.23 -10.85 0.19
N ASN A 127 -16.88 -11.29 1.40
CA ASN A 127 -17.27 -12.59 1.91
C ASN A 127 -18.69 -12.45 2.48
N ASP A 128 -19.67 -12.36 1.56
CA ASP A 128 -21.11 -12.19 1.84
C ASP A 128 -21.63 -13.12 2.95
N GLU A 129 -20.97 -14.25 3.24
CA GLU A 129 -21.32 -15.15 4.33
C GLU A 129 -21.30 -14.49 5.73
N ALA A 130 -20.41 -13.52 5.98
CA ALA A 130 -20.31 -12.88 7.30
C ALA A 130 -21.40 -11.79 7.52
N GLU A 131 -21.74 -11.03 6.48
CA GLU A 131 -22.80 -10.00 6.54
C GLU A 131 -24.20 -10.66 6.47
N VAL A 132 -24.35 -11.73 5.67
CA VAL A 132 -25.58 -12.54 5.60
C VAL A 132 -25.85 -13.32 6.89
N ALA A 133 -24.81 -13.86 7.55
CA ALA A 133 -24.97 -14.54 8.84
C ALA A 133 -25.55 -13.62 9.92
N GLY A 134 -25.05 -12.37 10.01
CA GLY A 134 -25.56 -11.38 10.97
C GLY A 134 -26.99 -10.92 10.67
N GLN A 135 -27.36 -10.80 9.39
CA GLN A 135 -28.72 -10.43 9.00
C GLN A 135 -29.75 -11.54 9.29
N GLY A 136 -29.37 -12.80 9.12
CA GLY A 136 -30.18 -13.97 9.49
C GLY A 136 -30.54 -13.98 10.97
N GLU A 137 -29.52 -13.87 11.85
CA GLU A 137 -29.72 -13.77 13.30
C GLU A 137 -30.60 -12.57 13.69
N LEU A 138 -30.38 -11.40 13.06
CA LEU A 138 -31.17 -10.20 13.35
C LEU A 138 -32.65 -10.36 12.95
N SER A 139 -32.92 -11.08 11.86
CA SER A 139 -34.28 -11.35 11.39
C SER A 139 -35.01 -12.32 12.34
N ALA A 140 -34.35 -13.39 12.77
CA ALA A 140 -34.89 -14.35 13.74
C ALA A 140 -35.21 -13.67 15.08
N LEU A 141 -34.29 -12.83 15.58
CA LEU A 141 -34.51 -12.09 16.82
C LEU A 141 -35.69 -11.11 16.73
N ARG A 142 -35.88 -10.45 15.58
CA ARG A 142 -37.03 -9.57 15.36
C ARG A 142 -38.35 -10.33 15.36
N GLU A 143 -38.37 -11.53 14.80
CA GLU A 143 -39.55 -12.39 14.75
C GLU A 143 -39.92 -12.87 16.15
N GLU A 144 -38.93 -13.29 16.95
CA GLU A 144 -39.12 -13.70 18.34
C GLU A 144 -39.62 -12.54 19.22
N VAL A 145 -39.06 -11.34 19.06
CA VAL A 145 -39.55 -10.13 19.75
C VAL A 145 -40.99 -9.79 19.34
N ALA A 146 -41.37 -10.01 18.09
CA ALA A 146 -42.74 -9.78 17.62
C ALA A 146 -43.73 -10.77 18.24
N ALA A 147 -43.35 -12.06 18.33
CA ALA A 147 -44.13 -13.11 18.97
C ALA A 147 -44.32 -12.83 20.47
N LEU A 148 -43.24 -12.57 21.21
CA LEU A 148 -43.32 -12.25 22.64
C LEU A 148 -44.18 -11.02 22.92
N ARG A 149 -44.15 -10.00 22.04
CA ARG A 149 -45.05 -8.84 22.15
C ARG A 149 -46.51 -9.19 21.89
N ALA A 150 -46.81 -10.18 21.06
CA ALA A 150 -48.18 -10.65 20.84
C ALA A 150 -48.71 -11.35 22.10
N ASP A 151 -47.94 -12.29 22.66
CA ASP A 151 -48.30 -13.05 23.85
C ASP A 151 -48.54 -12.15 25.06
N ILE A 152 -47.67 -11.16 25.28
CA ILE A 152 -47.84 -10.17 26.36
C ILE A 152 -49.15 -9.38 26.19
N ARG A 153 -49.51 -8.99 24.97
CA ARG A 153 -50.77 -8.26 24.72
C ARG A 153 -51.99 -9.14 24.97
N GLU A 154 -51.90 -10.43 24.69
CA GLU A 154 -52.97 -11.38 24.96
C GLU A 154 -53.15 -11.63 26.46
N LEU A 155 -52.04 -11.82 27.20
CA LEU A 155 -52.05 -11.93 28.66
C LEU A 155 -52.60 -10.68 29.35
N VAL A 156 -52.26 -9.48 28.86
CA VAL A 156 -52.79 -8.23 29.41
C VAL A 156 -54.29 -8.12 29.15
N ARG A 157 -54.79 -8.55 27.97
CA ARG A 157 -56.23 -8.55 27.69
C ARG A 157 -56.99 -9.55 28.57
N SER A 158 -56.46 -10.75 28.77
CA SER A 158 -57.12 -11.75 29.62
C SER A 158 -57.17 -11.31 31.08
N ALA A 159 -56.14 -10.62 31.57
CA ALA A 159 -56.12 -10.05 32.92
C ALA A 159 -57.04 -8.82 33.11
N GLN A 160 -57.44 -8.13 32.04
CA GLN A 160 -58.36 -6.99 32.09
C GLN A 160 -59.83 -7.37 31.82
N GLY A 161 -60.08 -8.52 31.21
CA GLY A 161 -61.41 -9.00 30.82
C GLY A 161 -62.06 -9.99 31.80
N GLY A 162 -61.36 -10.42 32.85
CA GLY A 162 -61.88 -11.25 33.94
C GLY A 162 -61.94 -10.47 35.26
#